data_AF-A0A1I1KEN1-F1
#
_entry.id   AF-A0A1I1KEN1-F1
#
_cell.length_a   1.000
_cell.length_b   1.000
_cell.length_c   1.000
_cell.angle_alpha   90.00
_cell.angle_beta   90.00
_cell.angle_gamma   90.00
#
_symmetry.space_group_name_H-M   'P 1'
#
loop_
_entity.id
_entity.type
_entity.pdbx_description
1 polymer ?
#
loop_
_entity_poly.entity_id
_entity_poly.type
_entity_poly.pdbx_seq_one_letter_code
_entity_poly.pdbx_strand_id
1 'polypeptide(L)' 'MPDGESERTIAKCLDCGAAYAAKEWPDGTIQPIGIRNGCQCGSSEFEIVEKASSTDPRED' A
#
# COMPACT_ATOMS: atom_id res chain seq x y z
N MET A 1 15.41 -2.10 -5.97
CA MET A 1 14.11 -1.47 -6.25
C MET A 1 13.70 -2.02 -7.60
N PRO A 2 12.59 -2.76 -7.73
CA PRO A 2 12.18 -3.26 -9.04
C PRO A 2 11.83 -2.08 -9.96
N ASP A 3 12.24 -2.20 -11.22
CA ASP A 3 12.04 -1.22 -12.30
C ASP A 3 10.57 -1.27 -12.76
N GLY A 4 9.69 -0.60 -12.02
CA GLY A 4 8.26 -0.48 -12.33
C GLY A 4 7.66 0.74 -11.64
N GLU A 5 6.71 1.39 -12.30
CA GLU A 5 5.91 2.44 -11.66
C GLU A 5 5.17 1.84 -10.46
N SER A 6 5.29 2.50 -9.31
CA SER A 6 4.58 2.10 -8.11
C SER A 6 3.47 3.09 -7.85
N GLU A 7 2.26 2.59 -7.60
CA GLU A 7 1.11 3.41 -7.30
C GLU A 7 1.09 3.73 -5.80
N ARG A 8 0.73 4.98 -5.50
CA ARG A 8 0.59 5.43 -4.11
C ARG A 8 -0.76 4.96 -3.62
N THR A 9 -0.75 4.21 -2.52
CA THR A 9 -1.93 3.59 -1.93
C THR A 9 -1.91 3.79 -0.41
N ILE A 10 -2.99 3.44 0.26
CA ILE A 10 -3.06 3.39 1.72
C ILE A 10 -3.07 1.92 2.14
N ALA A 11 -2.16 1.57 3.05
CA ALA A 11 -2.13 0.27 3.70
C ALA A 11 -2.55 0.40 5.17
N LYS A 12 -3.39 -0.50 5.65
CA LYS A 12 -3.86 -0.55 7.03
C LYS A 12 -3.27 -1.77 7.74
N CYS A 13 -2.83 -1.56 8.97
CA CYS A 13 -2.38 -2.64 9.84
C CYS A 13 -3.56 -3.53 10.23
N LEU A 14 -3.44 -4.84 10.04
CA LEU A 14 -4.50 -5.80 10.37
C LEU A 14 -4.76 -5.92 11.88
N ASP A 15 -3.75 -5.63 12.69
CA ASP A 15 -3.79 -5.82 14.14
C ASP A 15 -4.42 -4.63 14.88
N CYS A 16 -3.91 -3.42 14.63
CA CYS A 16 -4.38 -2.20 15.31
C CYS A 16 -5.28 -1.32 14.44
N GLY A 17 -5.38 -1.58 13.14
CA GLY A 17 -6.17 -0.79 12.21
C GLY A 17 -5.58 0.56 11.81
N ALA A 18 -4.31 0.83 12.15
CA ALA A 18 -3.63 2.07 11.77
C ALA A 18 -3.38 2.13 10.25
N ALA A 19 -3.74 3.25 9.62
CA ALA A 19 -3.55 3.48 8.18
C ALA A 19 -2.26 4.26 7.90
N TYR A 20 -1.52 3.83 6.88
CA TYR A 20 -0.24 4.38 6.46
C TYR A 20 -0.22 4.55 4.95
N ALA A 21 0.47 5.60 4.47
CA ALA A 21 0.79 5.69 3.06
C ALA A 21 1.73 4.54 2.68
N ALA A 22 1.41 3.83 1.61
CA ALA A 22 2.21 2.74 1.07
C ALA A 22 2.35 2.88 -0.45
N LYS A 23 3.28 2.12 -1.01
CA LYS A 23 3.43 1.94 -2.44
C LYS A 23 3.08 0.51 -2.78
N GLU A 24 2.21 0.33 -3.77
CA GLU A 24 1.97 -0.96 -4.39
C GLU A 24 2.70 -1.00 -5.74
N TRP A 25 3.41 -2.08 -6.00
CA TRP A 25 3.99 -2.37 -7.32
C TRP A 25 3.08 -3.34 -8.07
N PRO A 26 3.15 -3.39 -9.40
CA PRO A 26 2.35 -4.30 -10.22
C PRO A 26 2.54 -5.79 -9.88
N ASP A 27 3.71 -6.17 -9.34
CA ASP A 27 3.96 -7.52 -8.79
C ASP A 27 3.18 -7.84 -7.49
N GLY A 28 2.38 -6.90 -6.97
CA GLY A 28 1.68 -7.03 -5.69
C GLY A 28 2.59 -6.81 -4.48
N THR A 29 3.81 -6.32 -4.69
CA THR A 29 4.67 -5.89 -3.58
C THR A 29 4.06 -4.65 -2.94
N ILE A 30 3.98 -4.62 -1.61
CA ILE A 30 3.47 -3.47 -0.85
C ILE A 30 4.58 -2.98 0.07
N GLN A 31 4.91 -1.69 0.00
CA GLN A 31 5.90 -1.08 0.89
C GLN A 31 5.34 0.18 1.55
N PRO A 32 5.12 0.15 2.87
CA PRO A 32 4.77 1.32 3.64
C PRO A 32 5.83 2.43 3.53
N ILE A 33 5.38 3.66 3.37
CA ILE A 33 6.21 4.87 3.33
C ILE A 33 6.27 5.46 4.73
N GLY A 34 7.48 5.68 5.24
CA GLY A 34 7.70 6.35 6.53
C GLY A 34 7.78 5.43 7.74
N ILE A 35 7.48 4.15 7.59
CA ILE A 35 7.65 3.12 8.63
C ILE A 35 8.65 2.06 8.15
N ARG A 36 9.89 2.13 8.65
CA ARG A 36 10.96 1.18 8.29
C ARG A 36 10.91 -0.15 9.05
N ASN A 37 10.28 -0.19 10.23
CA ASN A 37 10.27 -1.35 11.13
C ASN A 37 8.87 -1.92 11.38
N GLY A 38 7.93 -1.70 10.46
CA GLY A 38 6.53 -2.12 10.64
C GLY A 38 5.68 -1.12 11.42
N CYS A 39 4.52 -1.56 11.88
CA CYS A 39 3.52 -0.73 12.53
C CYS A 39 3.97 -0.36 13.94
N GLN A 40 3.49 0.78 14.43
CA GLN A 40 3.79 1.22 15.79
C GLN A 40 3.26 0.27 16.89
N CYS A 41 2.30 -0.60 16.55
CA CYS A 41 1.81 -1.65 17.44
C CYS A 41 2.73 -2.88 17.54
N GLY A 42 3.74 -2.99 16.67
CA GLY A 42 4.64 -4.15 16.58
C GLY A 42 4.28 -5.13 15.46
N SER A 43 3.12 -4.97 14.82
CA SER A 43 2.71 -5.84 13.71
C SER A 43 3.37 -5.44 12.39
N SER A 44 3.66 -6.44 11.57
CA SER A 44 4.26 -6.27 10.23
C SER A 44 3.29 -6.63 9.10
N GLU A 45 2.05 -6.95 9.45
CA GLU A 45 1.00 -7.33 8.51
C GLU A 45 0.13 -6.13 8.16
N PHE A 46 0.04 -5.86 6.86
CA PHE A 46 -0.70 -4.73 6.31
C PHE A 46 -1.53 -5.19 5.12
N GLU A 47 -2.74 -4.65 4.99
CA GLU A 47 -3.63 -4.82 3.84
C GLU A 47 -3.82 -3.49 3.10
N ILE A 48 -4.02 -3.51 1.78
CA ILE A 48 -4.38 -2.31 1.03
C ILE A 48 -5.86 -1.98 1.26
N VAL A 49 -6.15 -0.78 1.75
CA VAL A 49 -7.52 -0.30 1.99
C VAL A 49 -8.06 0.51 0.83
N GLU A 50 -7.17 1.20 0.12
CA GLU A 50 -7.55 2.06 -0.99
C GLU A 50 -6.55 1.84 -2.12
N LYS A 51 -6.88 0.94 -3.04
CA LYS A 51 -6.22 0.96 -4.34
C LYS A 51 -6.67 2.24 -4.99
N ALA A 52 -5.73 3.12 -5.31
CA ALA A 52 -5.95 4.09 -6.37
C ALA A 52 -6.06 3.25 -7.66
N SER A 53 -7.15 2.51 -7.82
CA SER A 53 -7.53 2.05 -9.14
C SER A 53 -7.61 3.33 -9.93
N SER A 54 -6.64 3.50 -10.82
CA SER A 54 -6.88 4.13 -12.10
C SER A 54 -8.20 3.53 -12.60
N THR A 55 -9.30 4.17 -12.22
CA THR A 55 -10.61 3.88 -12.76
C THR A 55 -10.46 4.31 -14.19
N ASP A 56 -10.29 3.35 -15.11
CA ASP A 56 -10.32 3.57 -16.54
C ASP A 56 -11.48 4.51 -16.85
N PRO A 57 -11.23 5.76 -17.28
CA PRO A 57 -12.31 6.58 -17.77
C PRO A 57 -12.69 6.05 -19.15
N ARG A 58 -13.65 5.12 -19.14
CA ARG A 58 -14.72 4.93 -20.13
C ARG A 58 -14.29 4.44 -21.52
N GLU A 59 -14.65 3.19 -21.83
CA GLU A 59 -14.77 2.69 -23.20
C GLU A 59 -15.78 3.56 -23.99
N ASP A 60 -15.40 3.98 -25.20
CA ASP A 60 -16.29 4.55 -26.25
C ASP A 60 -16.04 3.82 -27.57
#